data_AF-A0A3N5ULC3-F1
#
_entry.id   AF-A0A3N5ULC3-F1
#
_cell.length_a   1.000
_cell.length_b   1.000
_cell.length_c   1.000
_cell.angle_alpha   90.00
_cell.angle_beta   90.00
_cell.angle_gamma   90.00
#
_symmetry.space_group_name_H-M   'P 1'
#
loop_
_entity.id
_entity.type
_entity.pdbx_description
1 polymer ?
#
loop_
_entity_poly.entity_id
_entity_poly.type
_entity_poly.pdbx_seq_one_letter_code
_entity_poly.pdbx_strand_id
1 'polypeptide(L)' 'MANEQSLQGLIIKAQSGFFTVETGQGFVVCQLRGKLKMGRATGDIAAIGDKVRITVLTDGSGVIEEVEKRKQA' A
#
# COMPACT_ATOMS: atom_id res chain seq x y z
N MET A 1 20.27 -11.92 2.20
CA MET A 1 19.57 -11.07 3.18
C MET A 1 18.66 -10.16 2.37
N ALA A 2 17.35 -10.41 2.35
CA ALA A 2 16.42 -9.54 1.65
C ALA A 2 16.19 -8.32 2.56
N ASN A 3 16.69 -7.15 2.16
CA ASN A 3 16.43 -5.91 2.87
C ASN A 3 15.02 -5.44 2.53
N GLU A 4 14.03 -6.05 3.16
CA GLU A 4 12.64 -5.61 3.12
C GLU A 4 12.51 -4.41 4.06
N GLN A 5 12.51 -3.20 3.50
CA GLN A 5 12.32 -1.98 4.28
C GLN A 5 10.83 -1.65 4.36
N SER A 6 10.28 -1.72 5.57
CA SER A 6 8.91 -1.28 5.81
C SER A 6 8.85 0.24 5.99
N LEU A 7 8.03 0.90 5.18
CA LEU A 7 7.79 2.33 5.19
C LEU A 7 6.30 2.61 5.39
N GLN A 8 6.00 3.77 5.94
CA GLN A 8 4.64 4.31 5.97
C GLN A 8 4.50 5.39 4.90
N GLY A 9 3.31 5.47 4.31
CA GLY A 9 3.02 6.51 3.33
C GLY A 9 1.53 6.70 3.11
N LEU A 10 1.22 7.65 2.21
CA LEU A 10 -0.13 8.02 1.84
C LEU A 10 -0.41 7.60 0.41
N ILE A 11 -1.53 6.94 0.15
CA ILE A 11 -1.94 6.67 -1.24
C ILE A 11 -2.35 7.98 -1.89
N ILE A 12 -1.61 8.40 -2.90
CA ILE A 12 -1.92 9.61 -3.70
C ILE A 12 -2.59 9.27 -5.03
N LYS A 13 -2.46 8.01 -5.50
CA LYS A 13 -3.05 7.54 -6.75
C LYS A 13 -3.39 6.07 -6.65
N ALA A 14 -4.54 5.68 -7.20
CA ALA A 14 -4.95 4.29 -7.33
C ALA A 14 -5.43 4.05 -8.78
N GLN A 15 -4.85 3.07 -9.48
CA GLN A 15 -5.18 2.78 -10.88
C GLN A 15 -5.00 1.28 -11.17
N SER A 16 -6.07 0.61 -11.59
CA SER A 16 -6.06 -0.82 -12.00
C SER A 16 -5.36 -1.77 -11.01
N GLY A 17 -5.48 -1.51 -9.70
CA GLY A 17 -4.85 -2.34 -8.66
C GLY A 17 -3.41 -1.97 -8.30
N PHE A 18 -2.86 -0.92 -8.91
CA PHE A 18 -1.61 -0.28 -8.52
C PHE A 18 -1.89 0.99 -7.70
N PHE A 19 -1.11 1.20 -6.65
CA PHE A 19 -1.25 2.31 -5.71
C PHE A 19 0.06 3.07 -5.65
N THR A 20 0.06 4.35 -6.00
CA THR A 20 1.23 5.20 -5.78
C THR A 20 1.16 5.73 -4.36
N VAL A 21 2.16 5.35 -3.57
CA VAL A 21 2.28 5.73 -2.17
C VAL A 21 3.36 6.79 -2.05
N GLU A 22 3.00 7.97 -1.57
CA GLU A 22 3.94 9.00 -1.18
C GLU A 22 4.50 8.66 0.19
N THR A 23 5.82 8.52 0.25
CA THR A 23 6.58 8.30 1.48
C THR A 23 7.53 9.49 1.70
N GLY A 24 8.11 9.62 2.89
CA GLY A 24 9.15 10.62 3.15
C GLY A 24 10.42 10.46 2.30
N GLN A 25 10.58 9.34 1.58
CA GLN A 25 11.70 9.07 0.69
C GLN A 25 11.36 9.26 -0.79
N GLY A 26 10.10 9.54 -1.12
CA GLY A 26 9.60 9.69 -2.50
C GLY A 26 8.37 8.82 -2.78
N PHE A 27 8.04 8.66 -4.06
CA PHE A 27 6.87 7.92 -4.52
C PHE A 27 7.21 6.48 -4.86
N VAL A 28 6.47 5.54 -4.28
CA VAL A 28 6.64 4.11 -4.52
C VAL A 28 5.36 3.55 -5.14
N VAL A 29 5.50 2.87 -6.29
CA VAL A 29 4.38 2.17 -6.91
C VAL A 29 4.23 0.82 -6.21
N CYS A 30 3.08 0.64 -5.58
CA CYS A 30 2.78 -0.49 -4.74
C CYS A 30 1.62 -1.31 -5.29
N GLN A 31 1.60 -2.60 -4.97
CA GLN A 31 0.44 -3.46 -5.17
C GLN A 31 -0.08 -3.98 -3.83
N LEU A 32 -1.37 -4.29 -3.77
CA LEU A 32 -1.94 -4.98 -2.61
C LEU A 32 -1.41 -6.41 -2.53
N ARG A 33 -0.92 -6.82 -1.36
CA ARG A 33 -0.47 -8.19 -1.12
C ARG A 33 -1.59 -9.18 -1.44
N GLY A 34 -1.29 -10.24 -2.19
CA GLY A 34 -2.29 -11.23 -2.62
C GLY A 34 -3.09 -11.86 -1.46
N LYS A 35 -2.52 -11.92 -0.25
CA LYS A 35 -3.21 -12.38 0.97
C LYS A 35 -4.35 -11.45 1.42
N LEU A 36 -4.26 -10.14 1.14
CA LEU A 36 -5.37 -9.19 1.35
C LEU A 36 -6.53 -9.39 0.36
N LYS A 37 -6.29 -10.02 -0.80
CA LYS A 37 -7.34 -10.29 -1.81
C LYS A 37 -8.26 -11.47 -1.46
N MET A 38 -7.92 -12.32 -0.47
CA MET A 38 -8.64 -13.57 -0.19
C MET A 38 -9.71 -13.48 0.90
N GLY A 39 -9.83 -12.34 1.60
CA GLY A 39 -10.94 -12.07 2.52
C GLY A 39 -12.16 -11.54 1.77
N ARG A 40 -13.35 -12.04 2.12
CA ARG A 40 -14.67 -11.72 1.51
C ARG A 40 -14.74 -10.31 0.91
N ALA A 41 -15.19 -10.26 -0.35
CA ALA A 41 -15.57 -9.05 -1.07
C ALA A 41 -16.20 -7.99 -0.16
N THR A 42 -15.46 -6.94 0.15
CA THR A 42 -15.98 -5.74 0.80
C THR A 42 -15.11 -4.57 0.32
N GLY A 43 -15.74 -3.51 -0.15
CA GLY A 43 -15.14 -2.47 -0.99
C GLY A 43 -13.90 -1.78 -0.41
N ASP A 44 -13.15 -1.15 -1.31
CA ASP A 44 -12.08 -0.20 -1.03
C ASP A 44 -11.08 -0.65 0.05
N ILE A 45 -10.40 -1.78 -0.17
CA ILE A 45 -9.28 -2.23 0.68
C ILE A 45 -8.23 -1.12 0.84
N ALA A 46 -7.99 -0.34 -0.22
CA ALA A 46 -7.07 0.78 -0.26
C ALA A 46 -7.64 1.85 -1.21
N ALA A 47 -7.74 3.09 -0.76
CA ALA A 47 -8.19 4.23 -1.55
C ALA A 47 -7.21 5.40 -1.46
N ILE A 48 -7.38 6.37 -2.35
CA ILE A 48 -6.61 7.63 -2.30
C ILE A 48 -6.92 8.34 -0.98
N GLY A 49 -5.87 8.78 -0.29
CA GLY A 49 -5.95 9.40 1.04
C GLY A 49 -5.81 8.42 2.21
N ASP A 50 -5.77 7.10 1.95
CA ASP A 50 -5.49 6.14 3.01
C ASP A 50 -4.01 6.13 3.38
N LYS A 51 -3.73 6.09 4.69
CA LYS A 51 -2.41 5.79 5.21
C LYS A 51 -2.16 4.29 5.14
N VAL A 52 -1.02 3.92 4.59
CA VAL A 52 -0.67 2.53 4.35
C VAL A 52 0.75 2.24 4.81
N ARG A 53 0.94 1.00 5.25
CA ARG A 53 2.26 0.44 5.49
C ARG A 53 2.67 -0.40 4.30
N ILE A 54 3.78 0.00 3.69
CA ILE A 54 4.35 -0.67 2.53
C ILE A 54 5.67 -1.33 2.89
N THR A 55 6.01 -2.38 2.16
CA THR A 55 7.35 -2.95 2.13
C THR A 55 7.96 -2.65 0.77
N VAL A 56 9.09 -1.95 0.76
CA VAL A 56 9.86 -1.72 -0.46
C VAL A 56 10.73 -2.95 -0.71
N LEU A 57 10.55 -3.53 -1.89
CA LEU A 57 11.32 -4.67 -2.37
C LEU A 57 12.63 -4.19 -3.01
N THR A 58 13.56 -5.12 -3.18
CA THR A 58 14.89 -4.81 -3.75
C THR A 58 14.86 -4.36 -5.21
N ASP A 59 13.74 -4.59 -5.91
CA ASP A 59 13.51 -4.13 -7.28
C ASP A 59 12.94 -2.70 -7.34
N GLY A 60 12.73 -2.04 -6.19
CA GLY A 60 12.16 -0.71 -6.06
C GLY A 60 10.62 -0.68 -6.09
N SER A 61 9.96 -1.82 -6.27
CA SER A 61 8.51 -1.92 -6.15
C SER A 61 8.07 -2.02 -4.70
N GLY A 62 6.82 -1.63 -4.43
CA GLY A 62 6.24 -1.73 -3.09
C GLY A 62 5.12 -2.77 -2.98
N VAL A 63 4.97 -3.31 -1.78
CA VAL A 63 3.80 -4.14 -1.43
C VAL A 63 3.09 -3.49 -0.25
N ILE A 64 1.79 -3.20 -0.41
CA ILE A 64 0.95 -2.76 0.71
C ILE A 64 0.69 -3.98 1.59
N GLU A 65 1.25 -3.95 2.79
CA GLU A 65 1.07 -4.97 3.83
C GLU A 65 -0.19 -4.68 4.64
N GLU A 66 -0.44 -3.41 4.97
CA GLU A 66 -1.55 -3.00 5.83
C GLU A 66 -2.07 -1.61 5.41
N VAL A 67 -3.38 -1.44 5.50
CA VAL A 67 -4.05 -0.15 5.32
C VAL A 67 -4.58 0.27 6.69
N GLU A 68 -4.20 1.46 7.16
CA GLU A 68 -4.72 1.98 8.42
C GLU A 68 -6.23 2.16 8.31
N LYS A 69 -6.96 1.76 9.37
CA LYS A 69 -8.42 1.89 9.40
C LYS A 69 -8.80 3.36 9.20
N ARG A 70 -9.61 3.63 8.17
CA ARG A 70 -10.33 4.89 8.05
C ARG A 70 -11.14 5.09 9.32
N LYS A 71 -10.88 6.17 10.07
CA LYS A 71 -11.85 6.67 11.04
C LYS A 71 -13.02 7.23 10.24
N GLN A 72 -13.95 6.37 9.85
CA GLN A 72 -15.28 6.86 9.54
C GLN A 72 -15.95 7.21 10.87
N ALA A 73 -16.38 8.46 10.97
CA ALA A 73 -17.14 8.99 12.10
C ALA A 73 -18.61 8.56 12.02
#